data_AF-A0A1Q3E999-F1
#
_entry.id   AF-A0A1Q3E999-F1
#
_cell.length_a   1.000
_cell.length_b   1.000
_cell.length_c   1.000
_cell.angle_alpha   90.00
_cell.angle_beta   90.00
_cell.angle_gamma   90.00
#
_symmetry.space_group_name_H-M   'P 1'
#
loop_
_entity.id
_entity.type
_entity.pdbx_description
1 polymer ?
#
loop_
_entity_poly.entity_id
_entity_poly.type
_entity_poly.pdbx_seq_one_letter_code
_entity_poly.pdbx_strand_id
1 'polypeptide(L)'
;MTPMNFNTIATPHLGLIRYSTLFSSLAHRLGPKLLSRTGEQFYLRDNWAAARPLLDIMSDPSPSLPFYRSLTLFKQVRIFANAVNDLTVPYVTAAMEDEDPFVDWEERGVKVKFHPKYPPIITSYTVPSLSPSSPASEYTSAQRSPSKRKPKISKPLIPLPPFLIKPFPLNLLIYASLPLLVPLAFVLVFIRFTRATSRSRVRIRGLENRFSGSDNQHHTNGVQSLVQMIQAIEHRVERVIEDAVVDTIDDPVGGGSISANPSGASTPLYDDGTTAYSPSGSPEPSPPPESVLTSTAAALASTPPNATSMINPKPSHSPSELPKSSKNAPLLTPLQHTIAARLNTLPGLSKEIAFIDSFVDEVPENEDEDNNPKSRDEAIINNSSKSTKPTKSKPKHSIPIPIRNAHAPIVSRDVRNFEHHKIGEGVLRCWAEGLVV
;
A
#
# COMPACT_ATOMS: atom_id res chain seq x y z
N MET A 1 -7.74 -0.94 -29.47
CA MET A 1 -6.72 -1.43 -28.52
C MET A 1 -7.45 -1.97 -27.31
N THR A 2 -7.09 -3.16 -26.82
CA THR A 2 -7.72 -3.79 -25.64
C THR A 2 -6.75 -3.68 -24.45
N PRO A 3 -7.18 -3.20 -23.27
CA PRO A 3 -6.33 -3.15 -22.08
C PRO A 3 -6.08 -4.56 -21.53
N MET A 4 -4.80 -4.95 -21.43
CA MET A 4 -4.42 -6.32 -21.05
C MET A 4 -4.03 -6.45 -19.58
N ASN A 5 -3.10 -5.62 -19.09
CA ASN A 5 -2.54 -5.75 -17.74
C ASN A 5 -2.63 -4.44 -16.96
N PHE A 6 -3.12 -4.51 -15.73
CA PHE A 6 -2.98 -3.47 -14.73
C PHE A 6 -2.16 -4.03 -13.57
N ASN A 7 -0.97 -3.44 -13.32
CA ASN A 7 -0.05 -3.93 -12.29
C ASN A 7 0.29 -2.85 -11.29
N THR A 8 0.32 -3.19 -10.01
CA THR A 8 0.70 -2.27 -8.93
C THR A 8 1.69 -2.95 -8.00
N ILE A 9 2.74 -2.26 -7.58
CA ILE A 9 3.78 -2.80 -6.70
C ILE A 9 3.89 -1.86 -5.50
N ALA A 10 3.81 -2.42 -4.29
CA ALA A 10 3.90 -1.67 -3.03
C ALA A 10 3.06 -0.38 -3.06
N THR A 11 1.79 -0.50 -3.48
CA THR A 11 0.87 0.63 -3.64
C THR A 11 -0.12 0.68 -2.48
N PRO A 12 -0.29 1.83 -1.79
CA PRO A 12 -1.18 1.92 -0.63
C PRO A 12 -2.65 2.04 -1.07
N HIS A 13 -3.26 0.94 -1.49
CA HIS A 13 -4.63 0.90 -2.03
C HIS A 13 -5.68 1.36 -1.01
N LEU A 14 -5.44 1.11 0.28
CA LEU A 14 -6.31 1.54 1.38
C LEU A 14 -5.86 2.87 2.00
N GLY A 15 -4.90 3.56 1.38
CA GLY A 15 -4.24 4.72 1.96
C GLY A 15 -3.29 4.35 3.11
N LEU A 16 -3.07 5.31 4.02
CA LEU A 16 -2.22 5.13 5.19
C LEU A 16 -3.04 4.61 6.38
N ILE A 17 -2.49 3.62 7.05
CA ILE A 17 -3.13 2.87 8.13
C ILE A 17 -2.65 3.31 9.51
N ARG A 18 -3.52 3.17 10.52
CA ARG A 18 -3.21 3.49 11.91
C ARG A 18 -2.57 2.29 12.61
N TYR A 19 -1.68 2.61 13.54
CA TYR A 19 -1.18 1.70 14.57
C TYR A 19 -1.44 2.28 15.95
N SER A 20 -1.46 1.44 16.98
CA SER A 20 -1.65 1.85 18.39
C SER A 20 -0.46 2.61 19.00
N THR A 21 0.52 3.02 18.20
CA THR A 21 1.70 3.77 18.67
C THR A 21 1.44 5.27 18.72
N LEU A 22 2.09 5.97 19.65
CA LEU A 22 1.98 7.44 19.78
C LEU A 22 2.46 8.17 18.52
N PHE A 23 3.51 7.65 17.88
CA PHE A 23 4.01 8.21 16.63
C PHE A 23 2.98 8.11 15.50
N SER A 24 2.29 6.96 15.38
CA SER A 24 1.19 6.78 14.43
C SER A 24 0.05 7.77 14.68
N SER A 25 -0.35 7.95 15.94
CA SER A 25 -1.39 8.93 16.31
C SER A 25 -1.00 10.36 15.92
N LEU A 26 0.26 10.74 16.15
CA LEU A 26 0.77 12.04 15.74
C LEU A 26 0.83 12.19 14.22
N ALA A 27 1.31 11.16 13.52
CA ALA A 27 1.38 11.12 12.06
C ALA A 27 -0.02 11.26 11.42
N HIS A 28 -1.05 10.59 11.94
CA HIS A 28 -2.42 10.72 11.44
C HIS A 28 -3.06 12.08 11.71
N ARG A 29 -2.61 12.78 12.75
CA ARG A 29 -3.09 14.14 13.07
C ARG A 29 -2.42 15.21 12.20
N LEU A 30 -1.11 15.08 11.96
CA LEU A 30 -0.31 16.08 11.27
C LEU A 30 -0.14 15.80 9.77
N GLY A 31 -0.03 14.53 9.40
CA GLY A 31 0.23 14.03 8.05
C GLY A 31 -0.69 14.59 6.97
N PRO A 32 -2.03 14.58 7.16
CA PRO A 32 -2.96 15.16 6.17
C PRO A 32 -2.64 16.62 5.85
N LYS A 33 -2.25 17.40 6.87
CA LYS A 33 -1.97 18.84 6.70
C LYS A 33 -0.57 19.09 6.13
N LEU A 34 0.42 18.32 6.60
CA LEU A 34 1.82 18.49 6.23
C LEU A 34 2.12 18.06 4.80
N LEU A 35 1.36 17.13 4.23
CA LEU A 35 1.60 16.59 2.88
C LEU A 35 0.69 17.21 1.80
N SER A 36 0.08 18.37 2.05
CA SER A 36 -0.81 19.04 1.08
C SER A 36 -2.02 18.16 0.69
N ARG A 37 -2.55 18.34 -0.53
CA ARG A 37 -3.66 17.57 -1.10
C ARG A 37 -3.41 16.06 -1.09
N THR A 38 -2.19 15.63 -1.44
CA THR A 38 -1.83 14.19 -1.43
C THR A 38 -1.85 13.60 -0.02
N GLY A 39 -1.51 14.40 0.99
CA GLY A 39 -1.70 14.03 2.39
C GLY A 39 -3.15 13.75 2.72
N GLU A 40 -4.03 14.69 2.42
CA GLU A 40 -5.47 14.54 2.64
C GLU A 40 -6.01 13.26 1.96
N GLN A 41 -5.61 13.01 0.71
CA GLN A 41 -5.96 11.81 -0.06
C GLN A 41 -5.46 10.50 0.58
N PHE A 42 -4.17 10.43 0.94
CA PHE A 42 -3.60 9.22 1.55
C PHE A 42 -4.24 8.87 2.90
N TYR A 43 -4.69 9.88 3.64
CA TYR A 43 -5.34 9.66 4.94
C TYR A 43 -6.87 9.56 4.85
N LEU A 44 -7.47 9.54 3.65
CA LEU A 44 -8.92 9.54 3.44
C LEU A 44 -9.62 10.72 4.14
N ARG A 45 -8.97 11.89 4.09
CA ARG A 45 -9.42 13.15 4.71
C ARG A 45 -9.73 14.23 3.68
N ASP A 46 -9.53 13.95 2.40
CA ASP A 46 -9.93 14.83 1.33
C ASP A 46 -11.45 14.78 1.13
N ASN A 47 -11.98 15.84 0.53
CA ASN A 47 -13.32 15.89 -0.01
C ASN A 47 -13.14 16.08 -1.52
N TRP A 48 -13.17 14.97 -2.26
CA TRP A 48 -12.91 15.01 -3.70
C TRP A 48 -14.19 15.24 -4.50
N ALA A 49 -15.30 14.61 -4.11
CA ALA A 49 -16.64 14.89 -4.65
C ALA A 49 -17.70 14.53 -3.60
N ALA A 50 -18.74 15.35 -3.47
CA ALA A 50 -19.90 15.09 -2.61
C ALA A 50 -19.54 14.60 -1.18
N ALA A 51 -18.56 15.23 -0.53
CA ALA A 51 -18.06 14.87 0.80
C ALA A 51 -17.37 13.49 0.91
N ARG A 52 -17.10 12.81 -0.21
CA ARG A 52 -16.39 11.53 -0.26
C ARG A 52 -14.91 11.71 -0.62
N PRO A 53 -14.00 10.95 0.01
CA PRO A 53 -12.58 10.98 -0.32
C PRO A 53 -12.30 10.27 -1.65
N LEU A 54 -11.23 10.66 -2.33
CA LEU A 54 -10.91 10.15 -3.67
C LEU A 54 -10.82 8.62 -3.73
N LEU A 55 -10.14 7.98 -2.78
CA LEU A 55 -9.96 6.52 -2.79
C LEU A 55 -11.27 5.77 -2.59
N ASP A 56 -12.22 6.32 -1.84
CA ASP A 56 -13.56 5.74 -1.72
C ASP A 56 -14.27 5.74 -3.08
N ILE A 57 -14.27 6.87 -3.78
CA ILE A 57 -14.86 7.02 -5.12
C ILE A 57 -14.16 6.12 -6.14
N MET A 58 -12.83 6.01 -6.07
CA MET A 58 -12.06 5.15 -6.98
C MET A 58 -12.35 3.66 -6.77
N SER A 59 -12.72 3.26 -5.54
CA SER A 59 -13.07 1.88 -5.19
C SER A 59 -14.53 1.53 -5.49
N ASP A 60 -15.38 2.52 -5.73
CA ASP A 60 -16.82 2.34 -5.84
C ASP A 60 -17.19 1.57 -7.12
N PRO A 61 -17.85 0.39 -7.01
CA PRO A 61 -18.20 -0.43 -8.16
C PRO A 61 -19.39 0.12 -8.96
N SER A 62 -19.98 1.26 -8.56
CA SER A 62 -21.11 1.86 -9.27
C SER A 62 -20.80 2.06 -10.76
N PRO A 63 -21.67 1.59 -11.68
CA PRO A 63 -21.42 1.63 -13.12
C PRO A 63 -21.31 3.05 -13.70
N SER A 64 -21.77 4.05 -12.95
CA SER A 64 -21.69 5.46 -13.32
C SER A 64 -20.27 6.03 -13.15
N LEU A 65 -19.44 5.44 -12.28
CA LEU A 65 -18.10 5.93 -11.96
C LEU A 65 -17.03 5.27 -12.84
N PRO A 66 -16.11 6.05 -13.44
CA PRO A 66 -15.20 5.53 -14.45
C PRO A 66 -14.04 4.73 -13.86
N PHE A 67 -13.65 4.92 -12.61
CA PHE A 67 -12.42 4.36 -12.05
C PHE A 67 -12.47 2.84 -11.92
N TYR A 68 -13.36 2.34 -11.06
CA TYR A 68 -13.54 0.90 -10.87
C TYR A 68 -13.91 0.22 -12.19
N ARG A 69 -14.83 0.82 -12.95
CA ARG A 69 -15.23 0.35 -14.28
C ARG A 69 -14.05 0.25 -15.25
N SER A 70 -13.07 1.17 -15.20
CA SER A 70 -11.90 1.07 -16.07
C SER A 70 -10.99 -0.09 -15.65
N LEU A 71 -10.88 -0.37 -14.35
CA LEU A 71 -10.13 -1.52 -13.84
C LEU A 71 -10.73 -2.85 -14.30
N THR A 72 -12.06 -2.94 -14.42
CA THR A 72 -12.72 -4.17 -14.91
C THR A 72 -12.49 -4.45 -16.39
N LEU A 73 -12.01 -3.46 -17.17
CA LEU A 73 -11.68 -3.66 -18.58
C LEU A 73 -10.37 -4.44 -18.78
N PHE A 74 -9.46 -4.41 -17.80
CA PHE A 74 -8.20 -5.12 -17.90
C PHE A 74 -8.41 -6.62 -17.76
N LYS A 75 -7.86 -7.39 -18.70
CA LYS A 75 -7.90 -8.86 -18.65
C LYS A 75 -7.26 -9.41 -17.37
N GLN A 76 -6.19 -8.77 -16.90
CA GLN A 76 -5.46 -9.17 -15.71
C GLN A 76 -5.16 -7.96 -14.81
N VAL A 77 -5.55 -8.07 -13.54
CA VAL A 77 -5.21 -7.12 -12.49
C VAL A 77 -4.27 -7.83 -11.52
N ARG A 78 -3.04 -7.35 -11.39
CA ARG A 78 -2.03 -8.02 -10.55
C ARG A 78 -1.41 -7.04 -9.57
N ILE A 79 -1.40 -7.41 -8.30
CA ILE A 79 -0.79 -6.59 -7.25
C ILE A 79 0.40 -7.33 -6.65
N PHE A 80 1.47 -6.60 -6.34
CA PHE A 80 2.63 -7.10 -5.63
C PHE A 80 2.73 -6.40 -4.28
N ALA A 81 2.53 -7.17 -3.22
CA ALA A 81 2.57 -6.69 -1.84
C ALA A 81 3.75 -7.33 -1.11
N ASN A 82 4.39 -6.59 -0.22
CA ASN A 82 5.40 -7.16 0.64
C ASN A 82 4.76 -7.66 1.94
N ALA A 83 5.11 -8.88 2.34
CA ALA A 83 4.63 -9.52 3.56
C ALA A 83 5.25 -8.89 4.82
N VAL A 84 6.53 -8.55 4.77
CA VAL A 84 7.31 -8.19 5.97
C VAL A 84 8.18 -6.96 5.72
N ASN A 85 8.39 -6.17 6.76
CA ASN A 85 9.32 -5.04 6.78
C ASN A 85 9.04 -3.93 5.74
N ASP A 86 7.87 -3.83 5.12
CA ASP A 86 7.50 -2.60 4.37
C ASP A 86 6.87 -1.57 5.32
N LEU A 87 7.68 -0.61 5.76
CA LEU A 87 7.24 0.45 6.68
C LEU A 87 6.54 1.60 5.96
N THR A 88 6.65 1.68 4.63
CA THR A 88 6.07 2.77 3.82
C THR A 88 4.68 2.39 3.33
N VAL A 89 4.52 1.15 2.87
CA VAL A 89 3.27 0.57 2.40
C VAL A 89 3.09 -0.81 3.02
N PRO A 90 2.54 -0.87 4.24
CA PRO A 90 2.33 -2.13 4.96
C PRO A 90 1.47 -3.14 4.19
N TYR A 91 1.60 -4.42 4.54
CA TYR A 91 0.94 -5.54 3.86
C TYR A 91 -0.55 -5.31 3.62
N VAL A 92 -1.33 -4.96 4.65
CA VAL A 92 -2.80 -4.79 4.53
C VAL A 92 -3.21 -3.78 3.47
N THR A 93 -2.49 -2.67 3.32
CA THR A 93 -2.82 -1.66 2.33
C THR A 93 -2.30 -2.04 0.94
N ALA A 94 -1.12 -2.67 0.85
CA ALA A 94 -0.57 -3.17 -0.41
C ALA A 94 -1.38 -4.33 -1.00
N ALA A 95 -1.83 -5.25 -0.14
CA ALA A 95 -2.53 -6.47 -0.51
C ALA A 95 -4.05 -6.29 -0.56
N MET A 96 -4.59 -5.16 -0.08
CA MET A 96 -6.03 -4.95 0.08
C MET A 96 -6.65 -6.04 0.98
N GLU A 97 -6.08 -6.23 2.16
CA GLU A 97 -6.51 -7.23 3.14
C GLU A 97 -6.90 -6.56 4.45
N ASP A 98 -7.87 -7.15 5.15
CA ASP A 98 -8.38 -6.64 6.42
C ASP A 98 -7.43 -6.95 7.59
N GLU A 99 -6.72 -8.07 7.50
CA GLU A 99 -5.80 -8.56 8.53
C GLU A 99 -4.41 -8.85 7.96
N ASP A 100 -3.39 -8.68 8.81
CA ASP A 100 -2.01 -8.96 8.46
C ASP A 100 -1.56 -10.31 9.05
N PRO A 101 -1.44 -11.36 8.22
CA PRO A 101 -1.00 -12.68 8.66
C PRO A 101 0.51 -12.75 8.89
N PHE A 102 1.26 -11.67 8.74
CA PHE A 102 2.72 -11.58 8.93
C PHE A 102 3.13 -10.67 10.09
N VAL A 103 2.19 -10.06 10.82
CA VAL A 103 2.49 -9.35 12.07
C VAL A 103 3.20 -10.27 13.06
N ASP A 104 4.37 -9.88 13.55
CA ASP A 104 5.17 -10.69 14.48
C ASP A 104 5.37 -12.14 13.99
N TRP A 105 5.58 -12.32 12.68
CA TRP A 105 5.65 -13.65 12.03
C TRP A 105 6.71 -14.58 12.63
N GLU A 106 7.83 -14.02 13.12
CA GLU A 106 8.88 -14.78 13.83
C GLU A 106 8.36 -15.39 15.13
N GLU A 107 7.64 -14.60 15.93
CA GLU A 107 7.09 -15.04 17.23
C GLU A 107 5.96 -16.05 17.04
N ARG A 108 5.15 -15.87 15.99
CA ARG A 108 4.05 -16.78 15.64
C ARG A 108 4.49 -18.03 14.89
N GLY A 109 5.76 -18.10 14.45
CA GLY A 109 6.29 -19.25 13.72
C GLY A 109 5.61 -19.48 12.37
N VAL A 110 5.29 -18.40 11.64
CA VAL A 110 4.67 -18.50 10.30
C VAL A 110 5.63 -19.21 9.36
N LYS A 111 5.18 -20.32 8.76
CA LYS A 111 5.98 -21.09 7.80
C LYS A 111 5.67 -20.63 6.39
N VAL A 112 6.69 -20.17 5.67
CA VAL A 112 6.57 -19.62 4.31
C VAL A 112 7.23 -20.58 3.31
N LYS A 113 6.54 -20.86 2.19
CA LYS A 113 7.10 -21.58 1.04
C LYS A 113 7.32 -20.61 -0.11
N PHE A 114 8.54 -20.53 -0.58
CA PHE A 114 8.95 -19.62 -1.66
C PHE A 114 8.73 -20.24 -3.04
N HIS A 115 8.52 -19.37 -4.03
CA HIS A 115 8.39 -19.77 -5.41
C HIS A 115 9.75 -20.25 -5.95
N PRO A 116 9.82 -21.44 -6.60
CA PRO A 116 11.10 -22.03 -7.01
C PRO A 116 11.85 -21.19 -8.05
N LYS A 117 11.11 -20.46 -8.91
CA LYS A 117 11.69 -19.61 -9.96
C LYS A 117 11.95 -18.16 -9.50
N TYR A 118 11.20 -17.68 -8.50
CA TYR A 118 11.23 -16.28 -8.07
C TYR A 118 11.45 -16.25 -6.55
N PRO A 119 12.72 -16.28 -6.08
CA PRO A 119 13.04 -16.50 -4.68
C PRO A 119 12.31 -15.61 -3.66
N PRO A 120 12.06 -14.30 -3.88
CA PRO A 120 11.35 -13.49 -2.89
C PRO A 120 9.83 -13.70 -2.90
N ILE A 121 9.23 -14.38 -3.89
CA ILE A 121 7.77 -14.54 -3.97
C ILE A 121 7.32 -15.75 -3.13
N ILE A 122 6.22 -15.58 -2.38
CA ILE A 122 5.59 -16.64 -1.58
C ILE A 122 4.57 -17.39 -2.44
N THR A 123 4.62 -18.72 -2.42
CA THR A 123 3.58 -19.58 -3.00
C THR A 123 2.49 -19.95 -1.99
N SER A 124 2.87 -20.18 -0.74
CA SER A 124 1.92 -20.49 0.34
C SER A 124 2.54 -20.18 1.69
N TYR A 125 1.71 -19.84 2.67
CA TYR A 125 2.12 -19.71 4.06
C TYR A 125 1.16 -20.47 4.98
N THR A 126 1.64 -20.84 6.17
CA THR A 126 0.83 -21.48 7.21
C THR A 126 1.03 -20.74 8.51
N VAL A 127 -0.07 -20.21 9.06
CA VAL A 127 -0.12 -19.63 10.39
C VAL A 127 -0.51 -20.75 11.36
N PRO A 128 0.34 -21.14 12.32
CA PRO A 128 -0.04 -22.13 13.31
C PRO A 128 -1.25 -21.65 14.10
N SER A 129 -2.39 -22.34 14.01
CA SER A 129 -3.48 -22.11 14.95
C SER A 129 -3.09 -22.73 16.29
N LEU A 130 -3.23 -21.98 17.37
CA LEU A 130 -3.08 -22.50 18.73
C LEU A 130 -4.20 -23.52 18.99
N SER A 131 -3.98 -24.80 18.66
CA SER A 131 -4.80 -25.92 19.15
C SER A 131 -3.92 -26.95 19.86
N PRO A 132 -4.29 -27.42 21.07
CA PRO A 132 -3.40 -28.15 21.95
C PRO A 132 -3.49 -29.66 21.67
N SER A 133 -2.79 -30.17 20.67
CA SER A 133 -2.40 -31.60 20.61
C SER A 133 -1.77 -31.97 19.26
N SER A 134 -0.46 -31.76 19.12
CA SER A 134 0.45 -32.77 18.57
C SER A 134 1.86 -32.23 18.47
N PRO A 135 2.87 -33.12 18.58
CA PRO A 135 4.15 -32.79 19.17
C PRO A 135 4.91 -31.82 18.28
N ALA A 136 5.64 -30.93 18.95
CA ALA A 136 6.65 -30.08 18.37
C ALA A 136 7.43 -30.87 17.31
N SER A 137 7.26 -30.54 16.03
CA SER A 137 8.19 -31.02 15.03
C SER A 137 9.52 -30.35 15.33
N GLU A 138 10.45 -31.17 15.81
CA GLU A 138 11.85 -30.87 15.98
C GLU A 138 12.38 -30.11 14.75
N TYR A 139 12.50 -28.79 14.90
CA TYR A 139 13.54 -28.07 14.20
C TYR A 139 14.68 -27.91 15.18
N THR A 140 15.77 -28.58 14.83
CA THR A 140 17.11 -28.46 15.36
C THR A 140 17.52 -26.98 15.37
N SER A 141 17.13 -26.27 16.43
CA SER A 141 17.85 -25.09 16.88
C SER A 141 19.23 -25.58 17.30
N ALA A 142 20.19 -25.50 16.37
CA ALA A 142 21.59 -25.67 16.69
C ALA A 142 21.91 -24.90 17.97
N GLN A 143 22.40 -25.64 18.96
CA GLN A 143 22.69 -25.19 20.31
C GLN A 143 23.47 -23.86 20.30
N ARG A 144 22.79 -22.75 20.58
CA ARG A 144 23.46 -21.57 21.13
C ARG A 144 23.51 -21.75 22.64
N SER A 145 24.63 -22.29 23.10
CA SER A 145 25.02 -22.33 24.50
C SER A 145 24.82 -20.95 25.17
N PRO A 146 24.27 -20.89 26.39
CA PRO A 146 24.09 -19.64 27.13
C PRO A 146 25.45 -19.18 27.63
N SER A 147 26.21 -18.48 26.78
CA SER A 147 27.39 -17.77 27.25
C SER A 147 26.94 -16.63 28.17
N LYS A 148 27.45 -16.69 29.41
CA LYS A 148 27.23 -15.73 30.50
C LYS A 148 27.27 -14.30 29.95
N ARG A 149 26.09 -13.65 29.89
CA ARG A 149 25.95 -12.25 29.51
C ARG A 149 26.69 -11.40 30.53
N LYS A 150 27.90 -10.93 30.18
CA LYS A 150 28.54 -9.81 30.89
C LYS A 150 27.59 -8.61 30.82
N PRO A 151 27.44 -7.80 31.88
CA PRO A 151 26.63 -6.59 31.83
C PRO A 151 27.18 -5.70 30.71
N LYS A 152 26.37 -5.49 29.68
CA LYS A 152 26.72 -4.57 28.60
C LYS A 152 26.78 -3.19 29.24
N ILE A 153 27.97 -2.60 29.28
CA ILE A 153 28.15 -1.16 29.48
C ILE A 153 27.14 -0.49 28.54
N SER A 154 26.22 0.27 29.13
CA SER A 154 25.13 0.92 28.42
C SER A 154 25.72 1.75 27.29
N LYS A 155 25.50 1.29 26.06
CA LYS A 155 25.68 2.15 24.90
C LYS A 155 24.83 3.41 25.15
N PRO A 156 25.28 4.61 24.74
CA PRO A 156 24.47 5.82 24.88
C PRO A 156 23.07 5.55 24.32
N LEU A 157 22.03 6.04 25.01
CA LEU A 157 20.63 5.76 24.67
C LEU A 157 20.25 6.15 23.23
N ILE A 158 21.07 6.96 22.56
CA ILE A 158 20.87 7.42 21.19
C ILE A 158 22.18 7.17 20.41
N PRO A 159 22.23 6.22 19.47
CA PRO A 159 23.39 6.05 18.60
C PRO A 159 23.50 7.25 17.66
N LEU A 160 24.63 7.98 17.72
CA LEU A 160 24.94 9.03 16.76
C LEU A 160 25.13 8.43 15.35
N PRO A 161 24.70 9.13 14.29
CA PRO A 161 24.99 8.70 12.94
C PRO A 161 26.51 8.73 12.67
N PRO A 162 27.04 7.90 11.75
CA PRO A 162 28.49 7.72 11.58
C PRO A 162 29.28 9.02 11.40
N PHE A 163 28.70 10.02 10.73
CA PHE A 163 29.33 11.32 10.48
C PHE A 163 29.47 12.22 11.72
N LEU A 164 28.70 11.96 12.78
CA LEU A 164 28.76 12.69 14.07
C LEU A 164 29.61 11.97 15.12
N ILE A 165 30.18 10.82 14.80
CA ILE A 165 31.11 10.12 15.71
C ILE A 165 32.48 10.81 15.59
N LYS A 166 32.88 11.53 16.65
CA LYS A 166 34.17 12.25 16.73
C LYS A 166 35.00 11.76 17.92
N PRO A 167 36.34 11.92 17.91
CA PRO A 167 37.16 11.57 19.07
C PRO A 167 36.88 12.47 20.27
N PHE A 168 37.28 12.01 21.46
CA PHE A 168 37.23 12.80 22.69
C PHE A 168 38.15 14.04 22.59
N PRO A 169 37.74 15.23 23.06
CA PRO A 169 36.53 15.54 23.85
C PRO A 169 35.30 15.95 23.02
N LEU A 170 35.43 16.09 21.70
CA LEU A 170 34.38 16.64 20.84
C LEU A 170 33.08 15.83 20.89
N ASN A 171 33.18 14.50 21.03
CA ASN A 171 32.02 13.62 21.20
C ASN A 171 31.12 14.05 22.38
N LEU A 172 31.72 14.44 23.52
CA LEU A 172 30.99 14.84 24.72
C LEU A 172 30.22 16.15 24.49
N LEU A 173 30.83 17.11 23.79
CA LEU A 173 30.17 18.36 23.39
C LEU A 173 29.01 18.13 22.41
N ILE A 174 29.15 17.15 21.51
CA ILE A 174 28.06 16.75 20.61
C ILE A 174 26.88 16.19 21.43
N TYR A 175 27.14 15.26 22.35
CA TYR A 175 26.07 14.73 23.22
C TYR A 175 25.42 15.81 24.09
N ALA A 176 26.20 16.75 24.63
CA ALA A 176 25.68 17.86 25.42
C ALA A 176 24.82 18.83 24.60
N SER A 177 25.10 18.99 23.30
CA SER A 177 24.34 19.87 22.41
C SER A 177 23.14 19.19 21.74
N LEU A 178 23.06 17.86 21.68
CA LEU A 178 21.88 17.13 21.16
C LEU A 178 20.52 17.59 21.69
N PRO A 179 20.28 17.81 23.01
CA PRO A 179 18.98 18.25 23.50
C PRO A 179 18.56 19.62 22.98
N LEU A 180 19.50 20.45 22.50
CA LEU A 180 19.22 21.72 21.83
C LEU A 180 19.13 21.56 20.31
N LEU A 181 20.06 20.81 19.72
CA LEU A 181 20.20 20.66 18.28
C LEU A 181 19.06 19.83 17.68
N VAL A 182 18.58 18.81 18.38
CA VAL A 182 17.49 17.95 17.91
C VAL A 182 16.18 18.75 17.78
N PRO A 183 15.66 19.46 18.81
CA PRO A 183 14.50 20.33 18.64
C PRO A 183 14.68 21.40 17.57
N LEU A 184 15.86 22.03 17.49
CA LEU A 184 16.16 23.03 16.47
C LEU A 184 16.08 22.43 15.06
N ALA A 185 16.67 21.26 14.84
CA ALA A 185 16.61 20.55 13.56
C ALA A 185 15.16 20.18 13.21
N PHE A 186 14.37 19.71 14.17
CA PHE A 186 12.93 19.45 13.97
C PHE A 186 12.17 20.70 13.55
N VAL A 187 12.43 21.85 14.19
CA VAL A 187 11.81 23.15 13.81
C VAL A 187 12.21 23.54 12.39
N LEU A 188 13.49 23.45 12.04
CA LEU A 188 13.98 23.79 10.69
C LEU A 188 13.37 22.88 9.61
N VAL A 189 13.33 21.58 9.87
CA VAL A 189 12.68 20.59 8.99
C VAL A 189 11.19 20.90 8.86
N PHE A 190 10.50 21.18 9.97
CA PHE A 190 9.08 21.53 9.96
C PHE A 190 8.80 22.81 9.15
N ILE A 191 9.61 23.86 9.31
CA ILE A 191 9.52 25.09 8.51
C ILE A 191 9.75 24.78 7.03
N ARG A 192 10.79 24.00 6.70
CA ARG A 192 11.12 23.62 5.31
C ARG A 192 9.95 22.87 4.65
N PHE A 193 9.41 21.86 5.34
CA PHE A 193 8.25 21.09 4.87
C PHE A 193 7.02 21.98 4.72
N THR A 194 6.68 22.78 5.73
CA THR A 194 5.53 23.69 5.67
C THR A 194 5.63 24.65 4.49
N ARG A 195 6.82 25.24 4.26
CA ARG A 195 7.05 26.13 3.10
C ARG A 195 6.90 25.40 1.77
N ALA A 196 7.41 24.18 1.67
CA ALA A 196 7.24 23.35 0.47
C ALA A 196 5.76 23.02 0.22
N THR A 197 5.03 22.66 1.28
CA THR A 197 3.60 22.37 1.24
C THR A 197 2.77 23.58 0.83
N SER A 198 3.05 24.77 1.38
CA SER A 198 2.39 26.01 0.98
C SER A 198 2.62 26.33 -0.50
N ARG A 199 3.87 26.19 -0.99
CA ARG A 199 4.19 26.36 -2.42
C ARG A 199 3.40 25.40 -3.30
N SER A 200 3.24 24.15 -2.85
CA SER A 200 2.41 23.18 -3.58
C SER A 200 0.94 23.56 -3.61
N ARG A 201 0.37 24.02 -2.48
CA ARG A 201 -1.05 24.44 -2.43
C ARG A 201 -1.31 25.67 -3.30
N VAL A 202 -0.42 26.65 -3.28
CA VAL A 202 -0.50 27.83 -4.16
C VAL A 202 -0.46 27.41 -5.63
N ARG A 203 0.42 26.48 -6.00
CA ARG A 203 0.50 25.97 -7.38
C ARG A 203 -0.79 25.26 -7.81
N ILE A 204 -1.35 24.40 -6.96
CA ILE A 204 -2.60 23.67 -7.26
C ILE A 204 -3.77 24.64 -7.37
N ARG A 205 -3.92 25.59 -6.43
CA ARG A 205 -4.95 26.64 -6.51
C ARG A 205 -4.79 27.51 -7.74
N GLY A 206 -3.56 27.84 -8.12
CA GLY A 206 -3.29 28.60 -9.34
C GLY A 206 -3.57 27.80 -10.63
N LEU A 207 -3.56 26.47 -10.57
CA LEU A 207 -4.04 25.61 -11.65
C LEU A 207 -5.57 25.57 -11.64
N GLU A 208 -6.19 25.27 -10.50
CA GLU A 208 -7.65 25.23 -10.33
C GLU A 208 -8.32 26.56 -10.70
N ASN A 209 -7.76 27.70 -10.30
CA ASN A 209 -8.29 29.02 -10.66
C ASN A 209 -8.11 29.32 -12.16
N ARG A 210 -6.99 28.90 -12.77
CA ARG A 210 -6.83 28.98 -14.23
C ARG A 210 -7.82 28.09 -14.97
N PHE A 211 -8.23 26.98 -14.36
CA PHE A 211 -9.21 26.06 -14.91
C PHE A 211 -10.66 26.52 -14.67
N SER A 212 -10.94 27.18 -13.54
CA SER A 212 -12.29 27.63 -13.16
C SER A 212 -12.63 29.02 -13.70
N GLY A 213 -11.62 29.88 -13.91
CA GLY A 213 -11.79 31.26 -14.38
C GLY A 213 -11.57 31.47 -15.88
N SER A 214 -11.43 30.39 -16.67
CA SER A 214 -11.27 30.50 -18.13
C SER A 214 -12.64 30.47 -18.82
N ASP A 215 -13.37 31.57 -18.70
CA ASP A 215 -14.35 31.96 -19.70
C ASP A 215 -13.61 32.32 -21.00
N ASN A 216 -13.90 31.56 -22.06
CA ASN A 216 -13.66 31.84 -23.48
C ASN A 216 -12.21 32.01 -24.00
N GLN A 217 -12.00 31.44 -25.19
CA GLN A 217 -10.89 31.64 -26.13
C GLN A 217 -9.64 30.72 -26.02
N HIS A 218 -9.72 29.61 -26.76
CA HIS A 218 -8.62 28.93 -27.49
C HIS A 218 -7.27 28.70 -26.78
N HIS A 219 -7.17 27.71 -25.87
CA HIS A 219 -6.06 26.75 -25.90
C HIS A 219 -6.32 25.58 -24.93
N THR A 220 -6.08 24.35 -25.39
CA THR A 220 -6.04 23.07 -24.63
C THR A 220 -7.35 22.26 -24.51
N ASN A 221 -7.77 21.66 -25.64
CA ASN A 221 -8.85 20.66 -25.72
C ASN A 221 -8.76 19.53 -24.67
N GLY A 222 -7.55 19.17 -24.21
CA GLY A 222 -7.36 18.10 -23.23
C GLY A 222 -7.70 18.47 -21.79
N VAL A 223 -7.63 19.76 -21.40
CA VAL A 223 -7.74 20.13 -19.98
C VAL A 223 -9.15 20.55 -19.60
N GLN A 224 -9.88 21.21 -20.50
CA GLN A 224 -11.32 21.45 -20.34
C GLN A 224 -12.08 20.12 -20.20
N SER A 225 -11.66 19.07 -20.92
CA SER A 225 -12.22 17.72 -20.81
C SER A 225 -12.07 17.12 -19.40
N LEU A 226 -10.95 17.36 -18.71
CA LEU A 226 -10.74 16.84 -17.34
C LEU A 226 -11.60 17.56 -16.31
N VAL A 227 -11.76 18.87 -16.41
CA VAL A 227 -12.65 19.64 -15.50
C VAL A 227 -14.10 19.21 -15.69
N GLN A 228 -14.56 19.14 -16.94
CA GLN A 228 -15.89 18.64 -17.28
C GLN A 228 -16.08 17.20 -16.81
N MET A 229 -15.05 16.36 -16.92
CA MET A 229 -15.09 14.98 -16.42
C MET A 229 -15.23 14.95 -14.89
N ILE A 230 -14.47 15.77 -14.15
CA ILE A 230 -14.56 15.83 -12.68
C ILE A 230 -15.95 16.31 -12.26
N GLN A 231 -16.47 17.39 -12.86
CA GLN A 231 -17.83 17.88 -12.59
C GLN A 231 -18.89 16.83 -12.94
N ALA A 232 -18.72 16.13 -14.07
CA ALA A 232 -19.61 15.04 -14.45
C ALA A 232 -19.54 13.87 -13.48
N ILE A 233 -18.38 13.60 -12.87
CA ILE A 233 -18.25 12.59 -11.82
C ILE A 233 -18.93 13.08 -10.54
N GLU A 234 -18.73 14.33 -10.11
CA GLU A 234 -19.40 14.92 -8.94
C GLU A 234 -20.92 14.73 -9.02
N HIS A 235 -21.54 15.17 -10.12
CA HIS A 235 -22.97 15.01 -10.35
C HIS A 235 -23.41 13.54 -10.40
N ARG A 236 -22.55 12.61 -10.84
CA ARG A 236 -22.87 11.17 -10.80
C ARG A 236 -22.79 10.61 -9.39
N VAL A 237 -21.81 11.05 -8.59
CA VAL A 237 -21.69 10.67 -7.18
C VAL A 237 -22.91 11.17 -6.40
N GLU A 238 -23.34 12.41 -6.61
CA GLU A 238 -24.52 12.98 -5.95
C GLU A 238 -25.78 12.16 -6.24
N ARG A 239 -26.03 11.81 -7.50
CA ARG A 239 -27.16 10.94 -7.86
C ARG A 239 -27.11 9.56 -7.20
N VAL A 240 -25.93 8.94 -7.13
CA VAL A 240 -25.79 7.65 -6.44
C VAL A 240 -26.12 7.78 -4.94
N ILE A 241 -25.80 8.92 -4.33
CA ILE A 241 -26.17 9.19 -2.94
C ILE A 241 -27.68 9.41 -2.82
N GLU A 242 -28.28 10.20 -3.72
CA GLU A 242 -29.73 10.44 -3.76
C GLU A 242 -30.51 9.13 -3.92
N ASP A 243 -30.14 8.30 -4.89
CA ASP A 243 -30.77 6.99 -5.14
C ASP A 243 -30.69 6.09 -3.90
N ALA A 244 -29.51 5.99 -3.27
CA ALA A 244 -29.34 5.18 -2.06
C ALA A 244 -30.16 5.69 -0.86
N VAL A 245 -30.38 7.01 -0.75
CA VAL A 245 -31.24 7.59 0.29
C VAL A 245 -32.71 7.26 0.02
N VAL A 246 -33.16 7.33 -1.23
CA VAL A 246 -34.54 6.97 -1.60
C VAL A 246 -34.83 5.49 -1.31
N ASP A 247 -33.92 4.59 -1.66
CA ASP A 247 -34.06 3.15 -1.37
C ASP A 247 -34.20 2.87 0.13
N THR A 248 -33.54 3.65 1.00
CA THR A 248 -33.68 3.50 2.47
C THR A 248 -35.00 4.04 3.05
N ILE A 249 -35.74 4.85 2.30
CA ILE A 249 -37.04 5.40 2.73
C ILE A 249 -38.20 4.51 2.28
N ASP A 250 -38.04 3.74 1.20
CA ASP A 250 -39.08 2.86 0.65
C ASP A 250 -39.13 1.44 1.27
N ASP A 251 -38.34 1.15 2.30
CA ASP A 251 -38.48 -0.07 3.12
C ASP A 251 -39.49 0.15 4.28
N PRO A 252 -40.74 -0.34 4.21
CA PRO A 252 -41.65 -0.28 5.35
C PRO A 252 -41.32 -1.40 6.34
N VAL A 253 -40.32 -1.19 7.21
CA VAL A 253 -40.21 -2.00 8.43
C VAL A 253 -41.19 -1.43 9.45
N GLY A 254 -42.27 -2.18 9.64
CA GLY A 254 -43.32 -1.86 10.59
C GLY A 254 -42.86 -1.75 12.05
N GLY A 255 -43.56 -0.87 12.77
CA GLY A 255 -43.96 -1.08 14.16
C GLY A 255 -42.87 -0.92 15.23
N GLY A 256 -42.75 0.30 15.77
CA GLY A 256 -42.00 0.53 17.01
C GLY A 256 -42.12 1.97 17.51
N SER A 257 -43.27 2.31 18.09
CA SER A 257 -43.53 3.59 18.74
C SER A 257 -42.56 3.85 19.91
N ILE A 258 -41.83 4.97 19.88
CA ILE A 258 -41.44 5.68 21.10
C ILE A 258 -41.69 7.18 20.91
N SER A 259 -42.63 7.65 21.72
CA SER A 259 -43.01 9.03 21.96
C SER A 259 -41.89 9.82 22.65
N ALA A 260 -41.56 11.00 22.14
CA ALA A 260 -41.15 12.14 22.95
C ALA A 260 -41.37 13.45 22.17
N ASN A 261 -42.27 14.29 22.69
CA ASN A 261 -42.62 15.62 22.19
C ASN A 261 -41.75 16.68 22.94
N PRO A 262 -41.89 18.01 22.71
CA PRO A 262 -40.87 18.83 22.06
C PRO A 262 -40.42 20.03 22.94
N SER A 263 -39.43 20.81 22.50
CA SER A 263 -39.22 22.22 22.90
C SER A 263 -38.20 22.94 22.01
N GLY A 264 -38.56 24.12 21.50
CA GLY A 264 -37.59 25.12 21.02
C GLY A 264 -37.95 25.83 19.72
N ALA A 265 -38.78 26.89 19.84
CA ALA A 265 -39.11 27.86 18.79
C ALA A 265 -37.86 28.48 18.14
N SER A 266 -37.90 28.89 16.86
CA SER A 266 -38.24 30.28 16.48
C SER A 266 -38.50 30.40 14.98
N THR A 267 -39.67 30.92 14.61
CA THR A 267 -39.99 31.53 13.31
C THR A 267 -39.43 32.96 13.22
N PRO A 268 -39.36 33.54 12.00
CA PRO A 268 -40.24 34.69 11.75
C PRO A 268 -41.05 34.57 10.45
N LEU A 269 -42.17 35.28 10.47
CA LEU A 269 -43.27 35.36 9.49
C LEU A 269 -43.21 36.69 8.72
N TYR A 270 -44.02 36.75 7.65
CA TYR A 270 -44.34 37.85 6.70
C TYR A 270 -43.41 37.89 5.46
N ASP A 271 -43.92 37.93 4.22
CA ASP A 271 -45.09 38.67 3.73
C ASP A 271 -45.80 37.99 2.55
N ASP A 272 -47.09 38.30 2.41
CA ASP A 272 -48.09 37.85 1.45
C ASP A 272 -48.00 38.60 0.11
N GLY A 273 -48.46 37.98 -0.97
CA GLY A 273 -48.35 38.52 -2.33
C GLY A 273 -49.06 37.65 -3.37
N THR A 274 -50.37 37.54 -3.21
CA THR A 274 -51.33 36.96 -4.17
C THR A 274 -51.14 37.49 -5.60
N THR A 275 -51.11 36.61 -6.61
CA THR A 275 -51.86 36.79 -7.88
C THR A 275 -51.96 35.48 -8.65
N ALA A 276 -53.21 35.10 -8.90
CA ALA A 276 -53.64 33.96 -9.70
C ALA A 276 -53.34 34.17 -11.19
N TYR A 277 -53.04 33.09 -11.92
CA TYR A 277 -53.56 32.81 -13.27
C TYR A 277 -53.23 31.35 -13.65
N SER A 278 -54.25 30.52 -13.76
CA SER A 278 -54.28 29.31 -14.61
C SER A 278 -55.29 29.58 -15.73
N PRO A 279 -55.05 29.03 -16.92
CA PRO A 279 -56.03 28.07 -17.42
C PRO A 279 -55.41 26.84 -18.11
N SER A 280 -55.90 25.68 -17.68
CA SER A 280 -56.40 24.52 -18.43
C SER A 280 -56.00 24.33 -19.91
N GLY A 281 -55.57 23.10 -20.23
CA GLY A 281 -55.58 22.58 -21.60
C GLY A 281 -54.99 21.17 -21.72
N SER A 282 -55.72 20.13 -21.27
CA SER A 282 -55.55 18.75 -21.75
C SER A 282 -56.40 18.53 -23.02
N PRO A 283 -55.98 17.64 -23.92
CA PRO A 283 -56.69 16.36 -24.02
C PRO A 283 -55.79 15.12 -24.21
N GLU A 284 -56.24 14.01 -23.64
CA GLU A 284 -55.82 12.60 -23.79
C GLU A 284 -56.56 11.93 -24.99
N PRO A 285 -56.48 10.61 -25.28
CA PRO A 285 -55.35 9.67 -25.55
C PRO A 285 -55.55 8.83 -26.86
N SER A 286 -54.63 7.86 -27.09
CA SER A 286 -54.77 6.51 -27.75
C SER A 286 -54.08 6.30 -29.13
N PRO A 287 -53.83 5.05 -29.60
CA PRO A 287 -52.96 3.96 -29.09
C PRO A 287 -52.08 3.31 -30.24
N PRO A 288 -51.38 2.16 -30.05
CA PRO A 288 -50.25 1.69 -30.88
C PRO A 288 -50.58 0.55 -31.88
N PRO A 289 -49.55 -0.05 -32.53
CA PRO A 289 -49.44 -1.51 -32.61
C PRO A 289 -48.01 -2.00 -32.23
N GLU A 290 -47.81 -2.99 -31.35
CA GLU A 290 -47.85 -4.46 -31.58
C GLU A 290 -46.98 -4.91 -32.79
N SER A 291 -46.02 -5.85 -32.72
CA SER A 291 -45.93 -7.08 -31.91
C SER A 291 -44.64 -7.91 -32.24
N VAL A 292 -44.32 -8.89 -31.34
CA VAL A 292 -43.55 -10.18 -31.50
C VAL A 292 -42.05 -10.11 -31.94
N LEU A 293 -41.05 -10.66 -31.24
CA LEU A 293 -40.83 -12.07 -30.88
C LEU A 293 -39.84 -12.27 -29.71
N THR A 294 -40.26 -13.14 -28.80
CA THR A 294 -39.50 -13.94 -27.83
C THR A 294 -38.61 -14.98 -28.51
N SER A 295 -37.41 -15.24 -27.97
CA SER A 295 -36.83 -16.60 -28.00
C SER A 295 -35.79 -16.80 -26.88
N THR A 296 -36.21 -17.55 -25.88
CA THR A 296 -35.38 -18.31 -24.94
C THR A 296 -34.68 -19.45 -25.69
N ALA A 297 -33.40 -19.73 -25.43
CA ALA A 297 -32.82 -21.05 -25.69
C ALA A 297 -31.57 -21.28 -24.81
N ALA A 298 -31.74 -22.18 -23.83
CA ALA A 298 -30.67 -22.94 -23.22
C ALA A 298 -30.35 -24.16 -24.11
N ALA A 299 -29.06 -24.51 -24.27
CA ALA A 299 -28.59 -25.91 -24.34
C ALA A 299 -27.06 -26.00 -24.61
N LEU A 300 -26.37 -26.62 -23.66
CA LEU A 300 -25.42 -27.74 -23.81
C LEU A 300 -24.29 -27.71 -24.86
N ALA A 301 -23.07 -27.62 -24.31
CA ALA A 301 -21.95 -28.57 -24.43
C ALA A 301 -21.30 -28.89 -25.80
N SER A 302 -20.02 -28.50 -25.92
CA SER A 302 -18.97 -29.31 -26.55
C SER A 302 -17.56 -28.77 -26.22
N THR A 303 -16.77 -29.53 -25.46
CA THR A 303 -15.29 -29.44 -25.31
C THR A 303 -14.60 -30.07 -26.54
N PRO A 304 -13.33 -29.75 -26.90
CA PRO A 304 -12.13 -30.42 -26.33
C PRO A 304 -10.87 -29.46 -26.30
N PRO A 305 -9.61 -29.93 -26.13
CA PRO A 305 -8.89 -29.89 -24.85
C PRO A 305 -7.55 -29.10 -24.86
N ASN A 306 -6.90 -29.04 -23.68
CA ASN A 306 -5.51 -28.64 -23.40
C ASN A 306 -5.14 -27.13 -23.36
N ALA A 307 -5.22 -26.57 -22.15
CA ALA A 307 -4.21 -25.63 -21.64
C ALA A 307 -4.11 -25.77 -20.12
N THR A 308 -2.92 -26.15 -19.65
CA THR A 308 -2.56 -26.38 -18.24
C THR A 308 -2.80 -25.12 -17.41
N SER A 309 -3.85 -25.14 -16.58
CA SER A 309 -4.17 -24.10 -15.60
C SER A 309 -3.25 -24.24 -14.39
N MET A 310 -2.53 -23.16 -14.09
CA MET A 310 -1.87 -22.99 -12.80
C MET A 310 -2.91 -22.74 -11.72
N ILE A 311 -2.76 -23.51 -10.65
CA ILE A 311 -3.63 -23.64 -9.50
C ILE A 311 -3.63 -22.32 -8.70
N ASN A 312 -4.82 -21.75 -8.52
CA ASN A 312 -5.07 -20.63 -7.62
C ASN A 312 -5.52 -21.19 -6.26
N PRO A 313 -4.80 -21.00 -5.14
CA PRO A 313 -5.29 -21.47 -3.86
C PRO A 313 -6.25 -20.43 -3.26
N LYS A 314 -7.53 -20.79 -3.21
CA LYS A 314 -8.54 -20.16 -2.35
C LYS A 314 -8.23 -20.51 -0.90
N PRO A 315 -7.99 -19.55 0.02
CA PRO A 315 -7.91 -19.88 1.44
C PRO A 315 -9.32 -20.16 1.97
N SER A 316 -9.51 -21.37 2.50
CA SER A 316 -10.69 -21.75 3.27
C SER A 316 -10.66 -21.05 4.62
N HIS A 317 -11.48 -20.01 4.81
CA HIS A 317 -11.70 -19.40 6.12
C HIS A 317 -13.00 -19.94 6.73
N SER A 318 -12.87 -20.76 7.77
CA SER A 318 -13.90 -20.90 8.80
C SER A 318 -13.61 -19.86 9.89
N PRO A 319 -14.64 -19.23 10.50
CA PRO A 319 -14.45 -18.18 11.49
C PRO A 319 -13.99 -18.79 12.81
N SER A 320 -12.68 -18.88 13.02
CA SER A 320 -12.09 -19.23 14.32
C SER A 320 -11.81 -17.94 15.08
N GLU A 321 -12.19 -17.94 16.36
CA GLU A 321 -12.19 -16.82 17.31
C GLU A 321 -10.97 -15.89 17.26
N LEU A 322 -11.23 -14.57 17.38
CA LEU A 322 -10.24 -13.49 17.36
C LEU A 322 -9.07 -13.76 18.33
N PRO A 323 -7.82 -13.89 17.84
CA PRO A 323 -6.66 -13.81 18.71
C PRO A 323 -6.51 -12.36 19.20
N LYS A 324 -6.05 -12.20 20.44
CA LYS A 324 -5.73 -10.89 21.03
C LYS A 324 -4.89 -10.08 20.04
N SER A 325 -5.45 -9.00 19.52
CA SER A 325 -4.78 -8.10 18.56
C SER A 325 -3.39 -7.79 19.06
N SER A 326 -2.36 -8.17 18.29
CA SER A 326 -0.98 -7.75 18.57
C SER A 326 -0.93 -6.23 18.68
N LYS A 327 -0.08 -5.69 19.56
CA LYS A 327 0.18 -4.23 19.65
C LYS A 327 0.73 -3.65 18.35
N ASN A 328 1.23 -4.50 17.46
CA ASN A 328 1.78 -4.14 16.16
C ASN A 328 0.77 -4.33 15.02
N ALA A 329 -0.43 -4.83 15.32
CA ALA A 329 -1.46 -5.02 14.31
C ALA A 329 -1.95 -3.68 13.74
N PRO A 330 -2.21 -3.61 12.43
CA PRO A 330 -2.78 -2.43 11.81
C PRO A 330 -4.25 -2.23 12.25
N LEU A 331 -4.66 -0.98 12.36
CA LEU A 331 -6.02 -0.55 12.70
C LEU A 331 -6.65 0.12 11.50
N LEU A 332 -7.56 -0.59 10.83
CA LEU A 332 -8.30 -0.09 9.68
C LEU A 332 -9.56 0.66 10.15
N THR A 333 -9.95 1.68 9.40
CA THR A 333 -11.22 2.38 9.57
C THR A 333 -12.35 1.64 8.84
N PRO A 334 -13.63 1.86 9.20
CA PRO A 334 -14.76 1.25 8.48
C PRO A 334 -14.71 1.51 6.97
N LEU A 335 -14.32 2.73 6.57
CA LEU A 335 -14.17 3.08 5.16
C LEU A 335 -13.08 2.26 4.46
N GLN A 336 -11.96 1.98 5.15
CA GLN A 336 -10.89 1.15 4.60
C GLN A 336 -11.33 -0.30 4.40
N HIS A 337 -12.13 -0.86 5.32
CA HIS A 337 -12.75 -2.18 5.13
C HIS A 337 -13.69 -2.17 3.92
N THR A 338 -14.51 -1.13 3.75
CA THR A 338 -15.38 -0.99 2.57
C THR A 338 -14.57 -0.92 1.27
N ILE A 339 -13.50 -0.13 1.24
CA ILE A 339 -12.60 -0.02 0.07
C ILE A 339 -11.97 -1.39 -0.22
N ALA A 340 -11.44 -2.08 0.80
CA ALA A 340 -10.84 -3.40 0.66
C ALA A 340 -11.85 -4.40 0.09
N ALA A 341 -13.06 -4.47 0.65
CA ALA A 341 -14.11 -5.35 0.18
C ALA A 341 -14.45 -5.11 -1.30
N ARG A 342 -14.60 -3.84 -1.72
CA ARG A 342 -14.90 -3.50 -3.13
C ARG A 342 -13.76 -3.83 -4.08
N LEU A 343 -12.52 -3.49 -3.74
CA LEU A 343 -11.39 -3.76 -4.63
C LEU A 343 -11.12 -5.26 -4.78
N ASN A 344 -11.43 -6.07 -3.76
CA ASN A 344 -11.35 -7.52 -3.84
C ASN A 344 -12.37 -8.17 -4.77
N THR A 345 -13.42 -7.47 -5.20
CA THR A 345 -14.37 -7.99 -6.19
C THR A 345 -13.92 -7.76 -7.65
N LEU A 346 -12.75 -7.16 -7.88
CA LEU A 346 -12.25 -6.89 -9.22
C LEU A 346 -12.05 -8.20 -10.02
N PRO A 347 -12.56 -8.27 -11.25
CA PRO A 347 -12.38 -9.45 -12.11
C PRO A 347 -10.90 -9.58 -12.51
N GLY A 348 -10.40 -10.82 -12.51
CA GLY A 348 -9.01 -11.09 -12.89
C GLY A 348 -7.96 -10.59 -11.89
N LEU A 349 -8.37 -10.24 -10.66
CA LEU A 349 -7.46 -9.87 -9.58
C LEU A 349 -6.60 -11.07 -9.12
N SER A 350 -5.29 -10.84 -9.10
CA SER A 350 -4.27 -11.76 -8.61
C SER A 350 -3.34 -11.02 -7.65
N LYS A 351 -3.01 -11.65 -6.53
CA LYS A 351 -2.15 -11.06 -5.49
C LYS A 351 -0.88 -11.89 -5.36
N GLU A 352 0.24 -11.24 -5.63
CA GLU A 352 1.57 -11.81 -5.47
C GLU A 352 2.20 -11.22 -4.21
N ILE A 353 2.66 -12.09 -3.32
CA ILE A 353 3.21 -11.67 -2.03
C ILE A 353 4.73 -11.90 -2.07
N ALA A 354 5.50 -10.84 -1.86
CA ALA A 354 6.94 -10.92 -1.67
C ALA A 354 7.27 -11.05 -0.17
N PHE A 355 8.32 -11.78 0.18
CA PHE A 355 8.84 -11.89 1.53
C PHE A 355 10.31 -11.44 1.53
N ILE A 356 10.54 -10.20 1.92
CA ILE A 356 11.86 -9.56 1.86
C ILE A 356 12.25 -9.15 3.29
N ASP A 357 12.89 -10.09 3.99
CA ASP A 357 13.27 -9.91 5.40
C ASP A 357 14.74 -9.50 5.59
N SER A 358 15.67 -10.18 4.92
CA SER A 358 17.11 -10.00 5.13
C SER A 358 17.91 -10.20 3.84
N PHE A 359 19.15 -9.73 3.87
CA PHE A 359 20.10 -9.84 2.77
C PHE A 359 21.49 -10.25 3.27
N VAL A 360 22.36 -10.66 2.37
CA VAL A 360 23.75 -11.01 2.67
C VAL A 360 24.64 -9.90 2.14
N ASP A 361 25.39 -9.21 3.01
CA ASP A 361 26.52 -8.38 2.58
C ASP A 361 27.66 -9.32 2.19
N GLU A 362 28.03 -9.34 0.91
CA GLU A 362 29.34 -9.85 0.52
C GLU A 362 30.37 -8.83 1.02
N VAL A 363 31.19 -9.23 1.99
CA VAL A 363 32.29 -8.38 2.47
C VAL A 363 33.21 -8.16 1.28
N PRO A 364 33.45 -6.90 0.83
CA PRO A 364 34.42 -6.66 -0.22
C PRO A 364 35.77 -7.22 0.24
N GLU A 365 36.37 -8.11 -0.55
CA GLU A 365 37.74 -8.54 -0.34
C GLU A 365 38.61 -7.27 -0.32
N ASN A 366 39.31 -7.05 0.78
CA ASN A 366 40.20 -5.90 0.91
C ASN A 366 41.17 -5.91 -0.27
N GLU A 367 41.19 -4.82 -1.04
CA GLU A 367 42.29 -4.53 -1.93
C GLU A 367 43.55 -4.36 -1.07
N ASP A 368 44.46 -5.32 -1.15
CA ASP A 368 45.79 -5.19 -0.59
C ASP A 368 46.54 -4.09 -1.38
N GLU A 369 46.56 -2.89 -0.80
CA GLU A 369 47.53 -1.84 -1.12
C GLU A 369 48.91 -2.30 -0.61
N ASP A 370 49.83 -2.68 -1.50
CA ASP A 370 51.25 -2.40 -1.28
C ASP A 370 52.06 -2.26 -2.58
N ASN A 371 52.28 -0.99 -2.94
CA ASN A 371 53.49 -0.37 -3.50
C ASN A 371 54.44 -1.16 -4.45
N ASN A 372 54.44 -0.74 -5.72
CA ASN A 372 55.61 -0.68 -6.62
C ASN A 372 56.55 0.47 -6.14
N PRO A 373 57.89 0.60 -6.42
CA PRO A 373 58.58 0.15 -7.65
C PRO A 373 60.09 -0.24 -7.59
N LYS A 374 60.57 -1.02 -8.58
CA LYS A 374 61.76 -0.76 -9.46
C LYS A 374 62.46 -2.02 -10.01
N SER A 375 62.77 -1.92 -11.30
CA SER A 375 63.95 -2.37 -12.08
C SER A 375 64.39 -3.85 -12.10
N ARG A 376 64.34 -4.39 -13.33
CA ARG A 376 65.41 -5.04 -14.11
C ARG A 376 66.33 -6.09 -13.43
N ASP A 377 66.28 -7.25 -14.08
CA ASP A 377 67.36 -8.18 -14.42
C ASP A 377 67.83 -9.22 -13.38
N GLU A 378 67.92 -10.46 -13.91
CA GLU A 378 68.61 -11.66 -13.44
C GLU A 378 68.02 -12.49 -12.27
N ALA A 379 67.56 -13.71 -12.57
CA ALA A 379 68.36 -14.91 -12.30
C ALA A 379 67.57 -16.20 -12.60
N ILE A 380 68.27 -17.09 -13.25
CA ILE A 380 67.94 -18.45 -13.67
C ILE A 380 68.30 -19.43 -12.53
N ILE A 381 67.46 -20.47 -12.34
CA ILE A 381 67.72 -21.76 -11.65
C ILE A 381 67.96 -21.73 -10.13
N ASN A 382 67.02 -22.31 -9.35
CA ASN A 382 67.31 -23.54 -8.58
C ASN A 382 66.06 -24.17 -7.92
N ASN A 383 66.06 -25.50 -7.95
CA ASN A 383 65.11 -26.43 -7.33
C ASN A 383 65.11 -26.34 -5.80
N SER A 384 63.94 -26.50 -5.16
CA SER A 384 63.74 -27.48 -4.06
C SER A 384 62.28 -27.52 -3.58
N SER A 385 61.67 -28.68 -3.77
CA SER A 385 60.62 -29.32 -2.99
C SER A 385 60.25 -28.69 -1.63
N LYS A 386 58.99 -28.23 -1.50
CA LYS A 386 58.25 -28.30 -0.24
C LYS A 386 56.73 -28.41 -0.48
N SER A 387 56.18 -29.49 0.04
CA SER A 387 54.77 -29.86 0.14
C SER A 387 53.89 -28.73 0.73
N THR A 388 52.84 -28.34 0.01
CA THR A 388 51.67 -27.65 0.58
C THR A 388 50.38 -28.34 0.13
N LYS A 389 49.66 -28.90 1.09
CA LYS A 389 48.30 -29.43 0.95
C LYS A 389 47.39 -28.37 0.32
N PRO A 390 46.36 -28.76 -0.46
CA PRO A 390 45.32 -27.82 -0.87
C PRO A 390 44.56 -27.38 0.38
N THR A 391 44.79 -26.14 0.79
CA THR A 391 43.98 -25.45 1.79
C THR A 391 42.57 -25.33 1.23
N LYS A 392 41.69 -26.24 1.67
CA LYS A 392 40.24 -26.08 1.53
C LYS A 392 39.88 -24.73 2.16
N SER A 393 39.63 -23.72 1.33
CA SER A 393 39.01 -22.47 1.75
C SER A 393 37.64 -22.82 2.33
N LYS A 394 37.52 -22.70 3.66
CA LYS A 394 36.20 -22.75 4.30
C LYS A 394 35.42 -21.53 3.80
N PRO A 395 34.19 -21.66 3.30
CA PRO A 395 33.36 -20.50 3.00
C PRO A 395 33.17 -19.72 4.30
N LYS A 396 33.63 -18.47 4.32
CA LYS A 396 33.39 -17.55 5.45
C LYS A 396 31.87 -17.41 5.58
N HIS A 397 31.32 -17.76 6.75
CA HIS A 397 29.90 -17.59 7.05
C HIS A 397 29.51 -16.12 6.91
N SER A 398 28.76 -15.81 5.86
CA SER A 398 28.15 -14.51 5.69
C SER A 398 26.95 -14.39 6.64
N ILE A 399 26.83 -13.25 7.32
CA ILE A 399 25.80 -13.02 8.33
C ILE A 399 24.62 -12.32 7.63
N PRO A 400 23.39 -12.85 7.69
CA PRO A 400 22.23 -12.17 7.13
C PRO A 400 21.95 -10.87 7.91
N ILE A 401 21.78 -9.78 7.19
CA ILE A 401 21.49 -8.44 7.69
C ILE A 401 20.00 -8.17 7.49
N PRO A 402 19.26 -7.78 8.54
CA PRO A 402 17.83 -7.50 8.42
C PRO A 402 17.58 -6.23 7.61
N ILE A 403 16.59 -6.30 6.72
CA ILE A 403 16.11 -5.19 5.91
C ILE A 403 15.14 -4.37 6.77
N ARG A 404 15.52 -3.14 7.08
CA ARG A 404 14.70 -2.24 7.91
C ARG A 404 13.43 -1.76 7.21
N ASN A 405 13.52 -1.54 5.90
CA ASN A 405 12.39 -1.15 5.08
C ASN A 405 12.51 -1.78 3.69
N ALA A 406 11.65 -2.72 3.38
CA ALA A 406 11.67 -3.51 2.16
C ALA A 406 10.90 -2.85 0.99
N HIS A 407 10.37 -1.64 1.18
CA HIS A 407 9.71 -0.86 0.13
C HIS A 407 10.58 -0.57 -1.10
N ALA A 408 11.83 -0.17 -0.90
CA ALA A 408 12.75 0.07 -2.03
C ALA A 408 13.29 -1.25 -2.64
N PRO A 409 13.59 -2.28 -1.82
CA PRO A 409 13.89 -3.62 -2.31
C PRO A 409 12.83 -4.24 -3.22
N ILE A 410 11.52 -4.24 -2.88
CA ILE A 410 10.48 -4.93 -3.67
C ILE A 410 10.37 -4.42 -5.12
N VAL A 411 10.72 -3.16 -5.38
CA VAL A 411 10.77 -2.56 -6.74
C VAL A 411 12.18 -2.52 -7.35
N SER A 412 13.20 -3.06 -6.65
CA SER A 412 14.62 -2.99 -7.03
C SER A 412 15.08 -1.59 -7.45
N ARG A 413 14.72 -0.57 -6.66
CA ARG A 413 14.78 0.84 -7.05
C ARG A 413 16.16 1.34 -7.52
N ASP A 414 17.21 0.91 -6.83
CA ASP A 414 18.58 1.40 -7.07
C ASP A 414 19.60 0.34 -6.66
N VAL A 415 19.82 -0.62 -7.55
CA VAL A 415 20.73 -1.75 -7.33
C VAL A 415 22.20 -1.34 -7.32
N ARG A 416 22.53 -0.20 -7.94
CA ARG A 416 23.93 0.26 -8.06
C ARG A 416 24.45 0.82 -6.75
N ASN A 417 23.63 1.63 -6.06
CA ASN A 417 24.02 2.24 -4.79
C ASN A 417 23.63 1.37 -3.58
N PHE A 418 22.65 0.47 -3.75
CA PHE A 418 22.13 -0.35 -2.67
C PHE A 418 21.99 -1.80 -3.12
N GLU A 419 23.02 -2.60 -2.86
CA GLU A 419 23.09 -3.99 -3.33
C GLU A 419 21.91 -4.86 -2.85
N HIS A 420 21.43 -4.63 -1.63
CA HIS A 420 20.27 -5.34 -1.09
C HIS A 420 18.97 -5.14 -1.90
N HIS A 421 18.90 -4.13 -2.78
CA HIS A 421 17.79 -3.99 -3.73
C HIS A 421 17.74 -5.12 -4.78
N LYS A 422 18.83 -5.87 -5.00
CA LYS A 422 18.87 -7.05 -5.88
C LYS A 422 17.88 -8.15 -5.45
N ILE A 423 17.52 -8.20 -4.17
CA ILE A 423 16.57 -9.21 -3.66
C ILE A 423 15.21 -9.09 -4.34
N GLY A 424 14.78 -7.88 -4.69
CA GLY A 424 13.53 -7.67 -5.43
C GLY A 424 13.56 -8.10 -6.89
N GLU A 425 14.71 -8.50 -7.44
CA GLU A 425 14.81 -8.85 -8.86
C GLU A 425 13.88 -10.01 -9.21
N GLY A 426 13.71 -10.97 -8.30
CA GLY A 426 12.75 -12.05 -8.48
C GLY A 426 11.30 -11.56 -8.60
N VAL A 427 10.94 -10.46 -7.93
CA VAL A 427 9.62 -9.82 -8.05
C VAL A 427 9.47 -9.21 -9.44
N LEU A 428 10.48 -8.48 -9.93
CA LEU A 428 10.44 -7.89 -11.27
C LEU A 428 10.41 -8.94 -12.38
N ARG A 429 11.15 -10.05 -12.23
CA ARG A 429 11.11 -11.18 -13.17
C ARG A 429 9.76 -11.87 -13.18
N CYS A 430 9.16 -12.09 -12.00
CA CYS A 430 7.79 -12.62 -11.87
C CYS A 430 6.79 -11.71 -12.58
N TRP A 431 6.88 -10.40 -12.34
CA TRP A 431 6.05 -9.41 -13.00
C TRP A 431 6.21 -9.42 -14.52
N ALA A 432 7.46 -9.35 -15.02
CA ALA A 432 7.75 -9.27 -16.45
C ALA A 432 7.24 -10.49 -17.22
N GLU A 433 7.41 -11.70 -16.67
CA GLU A 433 6.94 -12.93 -17.31
C GLU A 433 5.42 -13.14 -17.16
N GLY A 434 4.79 -12.48 -16.17
CA GLY A 434 3.34 -12.51 -15.97
C GLY A 434 2.55 -11.53 -16.84
N LEU A 435 3.22 -10.76 -17.71
CA LEU A 435 2.56 -9.84 -18.63
C LEU A 435 1.88 -10.59 -19.78
N VAL A 436 0.58 -10.35 -19.95
CA VAL A 436 -0.16 -10.83 -21.13
C VAL A 436 0.04 -9.84 -22.27
N VAL A 437 0.75 -10.25 -23.33
CA VAL A 437 1.04 -9.41 -24.50
C VAL A 437 -0.04 -9.55 -25.57
#